data_AF-A0A397FM45-F1
#
_entry.id   AF-A0A397FM45-F1
#
_cell.length_a   1.000
_cell.length_b   1.000
_cell.length_c   1.000
_cell.angle_alpha   90.00
_cell.angle_beta   90.00
_cell.angle_gamma   90.00
#
_symmetry.space_group_name_H-M   'P 1'
#
loop_
_entity.id
_entity.type
_entity.pdbx_description
1 polymer ?
#
loop_
_entity_poly.entity_id
_entity_poly.type
_entity_poly.pdbx_seq_one_letter_code
_entity_poly.pdbx_strand_id
1 'polypeptide(L)'
;MVNKNAQDWLNEKYPINSACQRDNDSENKGKKREEITRLDIRKGKVGWYLNEKTLVGSLKLEGFTNLRTLIVSSHQLIKLDVSNCPNLEELDCHFNELNNLNVNGCSNLEKINCSNNNLSGLSLDNCPNLEEVNINNCSKLNEETISSNLAYNPEKAKLVKDNSKVKSGPQITRTKENDVRNILIIGITGNGKSALANVLTDTSQFAENASSTSVTKNFQPSNVFEYQGKKYRIIDNIGFGDTNNISEKDILFKVGEGIHSAKEGINQVLFVFKGRFAPEQIAVFNLFKDFVAEAGITSFTTLVRTNFADFRSKEKCQEDKDALFNESNKELGEIINSCNGIIYVDNPSLPVIDEEEDSEDEREEKQKKISRNEKKRKESRERLLNHLVENCSEVYKLKKWDSIVSVVDDYYKEKEKIEKSDSSSKGEELKKVEKRKEQIADEVNATLALEISPLPKFTAQIEMKNLNIWPFNKK
;
A
#
# COMPACT_ATOMS: atom_id res chain seq x y z
N MET A 1 -21.53 -6.65 -3.12
CA MET A 1 -21.03 -5.84 -1.98
C MET A 1 -22.04 -5.90 -0.86
N VAL A 2 -21.67 -6.38 0.33
CA VAL A 2 -22.56 -6.25 1.50
C VAL A 2 -21.85 -5.34 2.49
N ASN A 3 -22.17 -4.05 2.44
CA ASN A 3 -21.82 -3.12 3.51
C ASN A 3 -22.28 -3.72 4.83
N LYS A 4 -21.44 -3.66 5.87
CA LYS A 4 -21.81 -4.16 7.18
C LYS A 4 -21.95 -3.01 8.15
N ASN A 5 -23.03 -3.05 8.91
CA ASN A 5 -23.15 -2.15 10.05
C ASN A 5 -21.92 -2.32 10.96
N ALA A 6 -21.25 -1.21 11.24
CA ALA A 6 -20.00 -1.20 11.99
C ALA A 6 -20.16 -1.77 13.41
N GLN A 7 -21.27 -1.43 14.08
CA GLN A 7 -21.56 -1.90 15.42
C GLN A 7 -21.83 -3.42 15.45
N ASP A 8 -22.62 -3.92 14.50
CA ASP A 8 -22.90 -5.36 14.40
C ASP A 8 -21.62 -6.14 14.13
N TRP A 9 -20.75 -5.61 13.26
CA TRP A 9 -19.44 -6.22 13.02
C TRP A 9 -18.57 -6.23 14.28
N LEU A 10 -18.49 -5.11 15.01
CA LEU A 10 -17.72 -5.02 16.25
C LEU A 10 -18.25 -6.00 17.30
N ASN A 11 -19.58 -6.11 17.45
CA ASN A 11 -20.22 -7.00 18.42
C ASN A 11 -20.03 -8.49 18.05
N GLU A 12 -20.04 -8.83 16.77
CA GLU A 12 -19.75 -10.19 16.32
C GLU A 12 -18.28 -10.56 16.53
N LYS A 13 -17.35 -9.66 16.18
CA LYS A 13 -15.91 -9.95 16.18
C LYS A 13 -15.25 -9.74 17.54
N TYR A 14 -15.79 -8.85 18.33
CA TYR A 14 -15.35 -8.56 19.70
C TYR A 14 -16.59 -8.50 20.57
N PRO A 15 -17.20 -9.62 20.99
CA PRO A 15 -18.35 -9.55 21.87
C PRO A 15 -17.96 -9.00 23.25
N ILE A 16 -18.87 -8.32 23.95
CA ILE A 16 -18.56 -7.67 25.24
C ILE A 16 -18.11 -8.68 26.29
N ASN A 17 -18.81 -9.82 26.39
CA ASN A 17 -18.64 -10.80 27.46
C ASN A 17 -17.83 -12.04 27.06
N SER A 18 -17.17 -12.02 25.90
CA SER A 18 -16.36 -13.14 25.45
C SER A 18 -15.07 -12.67 24.80
N ALA A 19 -14.12 -13.59 24.66
CA ALA A 19 -12.90 -13.34 23.92
C ALA A 19 -13.17 -12.93 22.47
N CYS A 20 -12.23 -12.18 21.89
CA CYS A 20 -12.17 -11.84 20.47
C CYS A 20 -12.41 -13.07 19.59
N GLN A 21 -13.32 -12.92 18.62
CA GLN A 21 -13.71 -13.91 17.62
C GLN A 21 -13.22 -13.50 16.22
N ARG A 22 -12.36 -12.48 16.11
CA ARG A 22 -11.74 -12.10 14.86
C ARG A 22 -10.60 -13.07 14.58
N ASP A 23 -10.80 -13.95 13.60
CA ASP A 23 -9.82 -14.95 13.11
C ASP A 23 -8.41 -14.37 12.83
N ASN A 24 -8.38 -13.06 12.66
CA ASN A 24 -7.39 -12.31 11.94
C ASN A 24 -6.64 -11.28 12.78
N ASP A 25 -6.84 -11.37 14.10
CA ASP A 25 -6.31 -10.46 15.10
C ASP A 25 -5.59 -11.30 16.17
N SER A 26 -4.36 -11.71 15.84
CA SER A 26 -3.51 -12.47 16.75
C SER A 26 -3.14 -11.67 18.00
N GLU A 27 -3.02 -10.34 17.88
CA GLU A 27 -2.72 -9.43 18.99
C GLU A 27 -3.81 -9.46 20.06
N ASN A 28 -5.07 -9.62 19.66
CA ASN A 28 -6.21 -9.65 20.57
C ASN A 28 -6.84 -11.03 20.75
N LYS A 29 -6.20 -12.10 20.24
CA LYS A 29 -6.69 -13.47 20.39
C LYS A 29 -6.81 -13.83 21.87
N GLY A 30 -7.98 -14.33 22.27
CA GLY A 30 -8.26 -14.70 23.67
C GLY A 30 -8.59 -13.52 24.59
N LYS A 31 -8.37 -12.27 24.16
CA LYS A 31 -8.67 -11.07 24.95
C LYS A 31 -10.14 -10.69 24.87
N LYS A 32 -10.73 -10.28 25.98
CA LYS A 32 -12.01 -9.54 26.03
C LYS A 32 -11.78 -8.07 25.70
N ARG A 33 -12.86 -7.32 25.40
CA ARG A 33 -12.77 -5.88 25.08
C ARG A 33 -11.98 -5.07 26.11
N GLU A 34 -12.17 -5.37 27.39
CA GLU A 34 -11.52 -4.66 28.50
C GLU A 34 -10.01 -4.91 28.55
N GLU A 35 -9.50 -5.96 27.93
CA GLU A 35 -8.07 -6.32 27.92
C GLU A 35 -7.36 -5.80 26.65
N ILE A 36 -8.11 -5.28 25.68
CA ILE A 36 -7.57 -4.81 24.40
C ILE A 36 -7.00 -3.39 24.57
N THR A 37 -5.70 -3.25 24.31
CA THR A 37 -4.98 -1.96 24.36
C THR A 37 -4.80 -1.32 22.99
N ARG A 38 -4.85 -2.11 21.91
CA ARG A 38 -4.75 -1.64 20.53
C ARG A 38 -5.82 -2.32 19.67
N LEU A 39 -6.61 -1.51 18.98
CA LEU A 39 -7.63 -2.00 18.05
C LEU A 39 -7.40 -1.40 16.67
N ASP A 40 -6.96 -2.25 15.74
CA ASP A 40 -6.76 -1.88 14.34
C ASP A 40 -7.82 -2.54 13.46
N ILE A 41 -8.80 -1.73 13.08
CA ILE A 41 -9.96 -2.09 12.27
C ILE A 41 -10.03 -1.25 11.01
N ARG A 42 -8.90 -0.72 10.51
CA ARG A 42 -8.85 -0.10 9.18
C ARG A 42 -9.38 -1.06 8.11
N LYS A 43 -9.92 -0.54 7.01
CA LYS A 43 -10.63 -1.36 6.01
C LYS A 43 -9.89 -2.62 5.55
N GLY A 44 -8.61 -2.51 5.16
CA GLY A 44 -7.80 -3.67 4.75
C GLY A 44 -7.43 -4.67 5.85
N LYS A 45 -7.77 -4.39 7.12
CA LYS A 45 -7.65 -5.36 8.22
C LYS A 45 -8.97 -6.09 8.49
N VAL A 46 -10.11 -5.59 8.00
CA VAL A 46 -11.45 -6.11 8.29
C VAL A 46 -11.81 -7.28 7.35
N GLY A 47 -11.19 -8.45 7.58
CA GLY A 47 -11.44 -9.70 6.84
C GLY A 47 -10.48 -9.95 5.67
N TRP A 48 -10.29 -11.21 5.24
CA TRP A 48 -9.28 -11.59 4.22
C TRP A 48 -9.79 -12.52 3.11
N TYR A 49 -11.11 -12.71 3.00
CA TYR A 49 -11.71 -13.65 2.04
C TYR A 49 -13.02 -13.14 1.47
N LEU A 50 -12.99 -12.69 0.21
CA LEU A 50 -14.11 -12.52 -0.75
C LEU A 50 -15.36 -11.76 -0.23
N ASN A 51 -15.25 -11.15 0.94
CA ASN A 51 -16.31 -10.53 1.71
C ASN A 51 -15.71 -9.49 2.67
N GLU A 52 -14.68 -8.74 2.26
CA GLU A 52 -14.28 -7.56 3.02
C GLU A 52 -15.44 -6.59 3.00
N LYS A 53 -15.97 -6.31 4.19
CA LYS A 53 -17.14 -5.47 4.34
C LYS A 53 -16.65 -4.09 4.73
N THR A 54 -16.89 -3.12 3.86
CA THR A 54 -16.85 -1.71 4.26
C THR A 54 -17.78 -1.54 5.45
N LEU A 55 -17.25 -1.05 6.56
CA LEU A 55 -18.03 -0.75 7.73
C LEU A 55 -18.77 0.57 7.49
N VAL A 56 -20.09 0.53 7.70
CA VAL A 56 -20.98 1.68 7.50
C VAL A 56 -21.72 2.01 8.79
N GLY A 57 -22.21 3.24 8.87
CA GLY A 57 -23.10 3.67 9.94
C GLY A 57 -22.35 4.18 11.16
N SER A 58 -22.82 3.81 12.35
CA SER A 58 -22.28 4.32 13.62
C SER A 58 -21.49 3.24 14.35
N LEU A 59 -20.39 3.64 15.00
CA LEU A 59 -19.55 2.77 15.79
C LEU A 59 -19.35 3.35 17.19
N LYS A 60 -19.64 2.55 18.22
CA LYS A 60 -19.42 2.86 19.63
C LYS A 60 -18.55 1.79 20.29
N LEU A 61 -17.48 2.23 20.95
CA LEU A 61 -16.45 1.36 21.52
C LEU A 61 -16.76 0.98 22.98
N GLU A 62 -17.97 0.49 23.24
CA GLU A 62 -18.37 0.05 24.58
C GLU A 62 -17.53 -1.14 25.06
N GLY A 63 -17.05 -1.09 26.31
CA GLY A 63 -16.25 -2.15 26.94
C GLY A 63 -14.76 -2.12 26.62
N PHE A 64 -14.28 -1.22 25.76
CA PHE A 64 -12.86 -1.04 25.44
C PHE A 64 -12.17 -0.07 26.41
N THR A 65 -12.23 -0.38 27.71
CA THR A 65 -11.82 0.53 28.81
C THR A 65 -10.31 0.76 28.90
N ASN A 66 -9.49 -0.20 28.45
CA ASN A 66 -8.02 -0.10 28.44
C ASN A 66 -7.44 0.22 27.06
N LEU A 67 -8.27 0.59 26.09
CA LEU A 67 -7.84 0.91 24.73
C LEU A 67 -7.00 2.18 24.72
N ARG A 68 -5.79 2.09 24.18
CA ARG A 68 -4.82 3.19 24.01
C ARG A 68 -4.71 3.65 22.56
N THR A 69 -4.80 2.74 21.61
CA THR A 69 -4.71 3.06 20.18
C THR A 69 -5.92 2.53 19.43
N LEU A 70 -6.64 3.40 18.74
CA LEU A 70 -7.72 3.04 17.82
C LEU A 70 -7.38 3.48 16.39
N ILE A 71 -7.36 2.52 15.46
CA ILE A 71 -7.25 2.80 14.02
C ILE A 71 -8.50 2.26 13.34
N VAL A 72 -9.30 3.17 12.79
CA VAL A 72 -10.58 2.88 12.11
C VAL A 72 -10.71 3.66 10.80
N SER A 73 -9.61 3.75 10.06
CA SER A 73 -9.52 4.53 8.83
C SER A 73 -10.03 3.80 7.57
N SER A 74 -10.32 4.59 6.53
CA SER A 74 -10.73 4.14 5.18
C SER A 74 -12.05 3.36 5.12
N HIS A 75 -13.02 3.71 5.97
CA HIS A 75 -14.36 3.11 5.99
C HIS A 75 -15.43 4.11 5.52
N GLN A 76 -16.71 3.78 5.72
CA GLN A 76 -17.85 4.66 5.45
C GLN A 76 -18.63 4.92 6.75
N LEU A 77 -17.90 5.12 7.86
CA LEU A 77 -18.54 5.48 9.13
C LEU A 77 -19.10 6.89 9.06
N ILE A 78 -20.30 7.07 9.60
CA ILE A 78 -21.00 8.34 9.70
C ILE A 78 -20.87 8.91 11.12
N LYS A 79 -20.76 8.04 12.14
CA LYS A 79 -20.54 8.44 13.54
C LYS A 79 -19.53 7.54 14.24
N LEU A 80 -18.68 8.14 15.07
CA LEU A 80 -17.75 7.43 15.93
C LEU A 80 -17.87 7.95 17.36
N ASP A 81 -18.15 7.05 18.31
CA ASP A 81 -18.26 7.34 19.73
C ASP A 81 -17.22 6.52 20.52
N VAL A 82 -16.16 7.21 20.97
CA VAL A 82 -15.08 6.64 21.77
C VAL A 82 -15.14 7.10 23.23
N SER A 83 -16.27 7.65 23.68
CA SER A 83 -16.37 8.22 25.03
C SER A 83 -16.17 7.21 26.17
N ASN A 84 -16.22 5.92 25.85
CA ASN A 84 -16.01 4.81 26.79
C ASN A 84 -14.55 4.32 26.83
N CYS A 85 -13.63 5.04 26.18
CA CYS A 85 -12.21 4.71 26.10
C CYS A 85 -11.37 5.77 26.86
N PRO A 86 -11.38 5.78 28.21
CA PRO A 86 -10.71 6.83 28.99
C PRO A 86 -9.18 6.81 28.86
N ASN A 87 -8.61 5.65 28.52
CA ASN A 87 -7.18 5.46 28.34
C ASN A 87 -6.70 5.67 26.89
N LEU A 88 -7.55 6.19 26.00
CA LEU A 88 -7.20 6.37 24.59
C LEU A 88 -6.13 7.47 24.45
N GLU A 89 -4.99 7.12 23.86
CA GLU A 89 -3.81 7.97 23.63
C GLU A 89 -3.75 8.41 22.14
N GLU A 90 -4.08 7.51 21.21
CA GLU A 90 -4.04 7.76 19.77
C GLU A 90 -5.34 7.33 19.07
N LEU A 91 -5.93 8.25 18.31
CA LEU A 91 -7.09 8.02 17.47
C LEU A 91 -6.82 8.35 16.01
N ASP A 92 -6.85 7.33 15.16
CA ASP A 92 -6.88 7.49 13.71
C ASP A 92 -8.25 7.07 13.14
N CYS A 93 -9.02 8.05 12.68
CA CYS A 93 -10.33 7.86 12.04
C CYS A 93 -10.43 8.57 10.68
N HIS A 94 -9.29 8.85 10.05
CA HIS A 94 -9.25 9.52 8.75
C HIS A 94 -9.90 8.68 7.64
N PHE A 95 -10.32 9.34 6.56
CA PHE A 95 -11.07 8.69 5.45
C PHE A 95 -12.30 7.92 5.93
N ASN A 96 -13.23 8.66 6.50
CA ASN A 96 -14.58 8.19 6.75
C ASN A 96 -15.58 9.24 6.23
N GLU A 97 -16.86 9.00 6.47
CA GLU A 97 -17.92 9.96 6.18
C GLU A 97 -18.44 10.62 7.48
N LEU A 98 -17.56 10.75 8.50
CA LEU A 98 -17.97 11.16 9.85
C LEU A 98 -18.56 12.56 9.80
N ASN A 99 -19.80 12.68 10.28
CA ASN A 99 -20.41 13.98 10.61
C ASN A 99 -20.54 14.18 12.12
N ASN A 100 -20.21 13.15 12.91
CA ASN A 100 -20.19 13.20 14.36
C ASN A 100 -19.02 12.36 14.89
N LEU A 101 -18.16 12.99 15.68
CA LEU A 101 -17.06 12.35 16.40
C LEU A 101 -17.15 12.75 17.87
N ASN A 102 -17.38 11.77 18.75
CA ASN A 102 -17.46 11.99 20.20
C ASN A 102 -16.21 11.42 20.89
N VAL A 103 -15.35 12.32 21.36
CA VAL A 103 -14.13 12.01 22.13
C VAL A 103 -14.23 12.43 23.60
N ASN A 104 -15.44 12.72 24.09
CA ASN A 104 -15.64 13.12 25.48
C ASN A 104 -15.19 12.03 26.45
N GLY A 105 -14.37 12.38 27.43
CA GLY A 105 -13.84 11.41 28.41
C GLY A 105 -12.53 10.75 28.00
N CYS A 106 -12.00 11.00 26.80
CA CYS A 106 -10.65 10.58 26.40
C CYS A 106 -9.59 11.56 26.93
N SER A 107 -9.41 11.62 28.25
CA SER A 107 -8.50 12.57 28.90
C SER A 107 -7.02 12.35 28.58
N ASN A 108 -6.66 11.13 28.18
CA ASN A 108 -5.29 10.76 27.83
C ASN A 108 -4.99 10.93 26.33
N LEU A 109 -5.92 11.47 25.54
CA LEU A 109 -5.74 11.57 24.09
C LEU A 109 -4.63 12.57 23.75
N GLU A 110 -3.57 12.07 23.12
CA GLU A 110 -2.39 12.83 22.68
C GLU A 110 -2.48 13.17 21.19
N LYS A 111 -2.99 12.24 20.37
CA LYS A 111 -3.03 12.40 18.91
C LYS A 111 -4.39 12.05 18.34
N ILE A 112 -4.91 12.93 17.49
CA ILE A 112 -6.13 12.69 16.74
C ILE A 112 -5.96 13.04 15.26
N ASN A 113 -6.20 12.06 14.40
CA ASN A 113 -6.35 12.26 12.97
C ASN A 113 -7.80 11.98 12.56
N CYS A 114 -8.54 13.04 12.26
CA CYS A 114 -9.88 12.97 11.71
C CYS A 114 -9.98 13.63 10.33
N SER A 115 -8.86 13.78 9.64
CA SER A 115 -8.80 14.35 8.29
C SER A 115 -9.68 13.60 7.30
N ASN A 116 -10.10 14.29 6.24
CA ASN A 116 -10.94 13.74 5.17
C ASN A 116 -12.26 13.15 5.70
N ASN A 117 -12.95 13.91 6.54
CA ASN A 117 -14.30 13.63 7.04
C ASN A 117 -15.24 14.80 6.75
N ASN A 118 -16.53 14.62 7.05
CA ASN A 118 -17.59 15.60 6.83
C ASN A 118 -18.03 16.31 8.14
N LEU A 119 -17.12 16.42 9.11
CA LEU A 119 -17.39 17.00 10.43
C LEU A 119 -17.73 18.49 10.31
N SER A 120 -18.82 18.92 10.95
CA SER A 120 -19.21 20.33 11.05
C SER A 120 -18.77 21.01 12.35
N GLY A 121 -18.30 20.23 13.32
CA GLY A 121 -17.76 20.69 14.60
C GLY A 121 -17.05 19.54 15.30
N LEU A 122 -16.13 19.85 16.21
CA LEU A 122 -15.37 18.88 16.98
C LEU A 122 -15.05 19.47 18.35
N SER A 123 -15.69 18.96 19.41
CA SER A 123 -15.39 19.36 20.78
C SER A 123 -14.22 18.54 21.31
N LEU A 124 -13.18 19.23 21.79
CA LEU A 124 -11.96 18.65 22.38
C LEU A 124 -11.80 19.06 23.86
N ASP A 125 -12.89 19.50 24.49
CA ASP A 125 -12.94 20.15 25.80
C ASP A 125 -12.52 19.23 26.96
N ASN A 126 -12.36 17.93 26.70
CA ASN A 126 -11.97 16.93 27.70
C ASN A 126 -10.70 16.16 27.31
N CYS A 127 -9.86 16.75 26.45
CA CYS A 127 -8.61 16.15 25.96
C CYS A 127 -7.39 17.06 26.26
N PRO A 128 -7.01 17.25 27.54
CA PRO A 128 -5.98 18.20 27.96
C PRO A 128 -4.55 17.84 27.53
N ASN A 129 -4.31 16.59 27.14
CA ASN A 129 -3.00 16.07 26.76
C ASN A 129 -2.75 16.07 25.25
N LEU A 130 -3.64 16.69 24.45
CA LEU A 130 -3.46 16.72 23.00
C LEU A 130 -2.15 17.42 22.61
N GLU A 131 -1.39 16.75 21.75
CA GLU A 131 -0.15 17.23 21.14
C GLU A 131 -0.34 17.46 19.63
N GLU A 132 -1.22 16.69 18.98
CA GLU A 132 -1.45 16.79 17.54
C GLU A 132 -2.92 16.57 17.16
N VAL A 133 -3.47 17.52 16.39
CA VAL A 133 -4.84 17.48 15.88
C VAL A 133 -4.82 17.69 14.36
N ASN A 134 -5.11 16.66 13.58
CA ASN A 134 -5.17 16.73 12.12
C ASN A 134 -6.61 16.74 11.61
N ILE A 135 -6.99 17.88 11.03
CA ILE A 135 -8.32 18.13 10.45
C ILE A 135 -8.26 18.50 8.96
N ASN A 136 -7.20 18.11 8.26
CA ASN A 136 -7.05 18.40 6.84
C ASN A 136 -8.25 17.89 6.03
N ASN A 137 -8.65 18.64 5.00
CA ASN A 137 -9.79 18.34 4.15
C ASN A 137 -11.15 18.19 4.89
N CYS A 138 -11.25 18.56 6.17
CA CYS A 138 -12.53 18.77 6.85
C CYS A 138 -13.01 20.20 6.57
N SER A 139 -13.65 20.40 5.41
CA SER A 139 -13.98 21.73 4.87
C SER A 139 -14.73 22.68 5.83
N LYS A 140 -15.47 22.14 6.80
CA LYS A 140 -16.27 22.90 7.78
C LYS A 140 -15.58 23.08 9.14
N LEU A 141 -14.51 22.35 9.42
CA LEU A 141 -13.76 22.55 10.66
C LEU A 141 -12.79 23.72 10.50
N ASN A 142 -12.65 24.50 11.56
CA ASN A 142 -11.68 25.54 11.76
C ASN A 142 -11.30 25.69 13.24
N GLU A 143 -10.31 26.52 13.53
CA GLU A 143 -9.88 26.77 14.91
C GLU A 143 -11.05 27.26 15.77
N GLU A 144 -11.91 28.15 15.25
CA GLU A 144 -13.11 28.62 15.95
C GLU A 144 -14.11 27.50 16.29
N THR A 145 -14.32 26.53 15.39
CA THR A 145 -15.22 25.38 15.60
C THR A 145 -14.63 24.28 16.50
N ILE A 146 -13.32 24.35 16.79
CA ILE A 146 -12.63 23.43 17.70
C ILE A 146 -12.48 24.07 19.09
N SER A 147 -12.11 25.34 19.13
CA SER A 147 -11.60 26.03 20.32
C SER A 147 -12.69 26.59 21.24
N SER A 148 -13.90 26.00 21.27
CA SER A 148 -15.01 26.61 22.01
C SER A 148 -15.02 26.39 23.52
N ASN A 149 -14.26 25.47 24.17
CA ASN A 149 -14.10 25.51 25.64
C ASN A 149 -12.76 24.97 26.21
N LEU A 150 -12.01 25.86 26.85
CA LEU A 150 -11.11 25.72 28.04
C LEU A 150 -10.21 24.49 28.34
N ALA A 151 -10.08 23.44 27.51
CA ALA A 151 -9.08 22.37 27.73
C ALA A 151 -8.13 22.11 26.54
N TYR A 152 -8.50 22.54 25.33
CA TYR A 152 -7.57 22.56 24.21
C TYR A 152 -6.59 23.71 24.40
N ASN A 153 -5.30 23.40 24.57
CA ASN A 153 -4.24 24.39 24.58
C ASN A 153 -3.61 24.47 23.17
N PRO A 154 -3.99 25.42 22.31
CA PRO A 154 -3.41 25.58 20.98
C PRO A 154 -1.91 25.84 20.99
N GLU A 155 -1.31 26.27 22.11
CA GLU A 155 0.15 26.42 22.25
C GLU A 155 0.87 25.09 22.52
N LYS A 156 0.18 24.09 23.10
CA LYS A 156 0.73 22.74 23.34
C LYS A 156 0.43 21.77 22.20
N ALA A 157 -0.72 21.92 21.56
CA ALA A 157 -1.21 21.02 20.53
C ALA A 157 -1.03 21.62 19.13
N LYS A 158 -0.31 20.94 18.25
CA LYS A 158 -0.18 21.34 16.85
C LYS A 158 -1.50 21.10 16.10
N LEU A 159 -2.25 22.17 15.83
CA LEU A 159 -3.39 22.12 14.91
C LEU A 159 -2.88 22.05 13.46
N VAL A 160 -3.05 20.89 12.83
CA VAL A 160 -2.78 20.70 11.41
C VAL A 160 -4.05 21.01 10.64
N LYS A 161 -4.17 22.29 10.27
CA LYS A 161 -5.29 22.85 9.52
C LYS A 161 -4.87 23.88 8.47
N ASP A 162 -3.74 23.61 7.83
CA ASP A 162 -3.26 24.47 6.77
C ASP A 162 -3.31 23.70 5.44
N ASN A 163 -4.25 24.08 4.57
CA ASN A 163 -4.30 23.58 3.21
C ASN A 163 -3.03 23.96 2.41
N SER A 164 -2.21 24.91 2.91
CA SER A 164 -1.13 25.59 2.18
C SER A 164 0.32 25.42 2.69
N LYS A 165 0.61 25.11 3.97
CA LYS A 165 2.02 25.01 4.47
C LYS A 165 2.36 23.83 5.40
N VAL A 166 1.57 22.77 5.42
CA VAL A 166 2.06 21.45 5.86
C VAL A 166 2.79 20.84 4.67
N LYS A 167 3.99 20.24 4.86
CA LYS A 167 4.55 19.25 3.92
C LYS A 167 3.39 18.37 3.49
N SER A 168 2.94 18.57 2.27
CA SER A 168 1.58 18.18 1.97
C SER A 168 1.53 16.68 1.84
N GLY A 169 1.06 16.01 2.89
CA GLY A 169 0.66 14.62 2.79
C GLY A 169 -0.28 14.42 1.60
N PRO A 170 -0.39 13.18 1.12
CA PRO A 170 -1.08 12.89 -0.11
C PRO A 170 -2.55 13.29 -0.06
N GLN A 171 -3.04 13.73 -1.21
CA GLN A 171 -4.45 13.78 -1.54
C GLN A 171 -4.94 12.37 -1.81
N ILE A 172 -5.57 11.77 -0.81
CA ILE A 172 -6.34 10.56 -1.01
C ILE A 172 -7.77 10.98 -1.32
N THR A 173 -8.34 10.45 -2.41
CA THR A 173 -9.71 10.76 -2.84
C THR A 173 -10.47 9.49 -3.20
N ARG A 174 -11.80 9.54 -3.17
CA ARG A 174 -12.64 8.40 -3.55
C ARG A 174 -12.60 8.20 -5.07
N THR A 175 -12.35 6.98 -5.49
CA THR A 175 -12.40 6.57 -6.89
C THR A 175 -13.84 6.60 -7.40
N LYS A 176 -14.08 7.28 -8.53
CA LYS A 176 -15.41 7.28 -9.17
C LYS A 176 -15.65 5.95 -9.87
N GLU A 177 -16.90 5.67 -10.20
CA GLU A 177 -17.31 4.38 -10.78
C GLU A 177 -16.50 4.03 -12.05
N ASN A 178 -16.42 4.99 -12.98
CA ASN A 178 -15.79 4.81 -14.29
C ASN A 178 -14.27 5.03 -14.31
N ASP A 179 -13.66 5.39 -13.18
CA ASP A 179 -12.22 5.65 -13.11
C ASP A 179 -11.41 4.36 -13.25
N VAL A 180 -10.27 4.45 -13.91
CA VAL A 180 -9.30 3.35 -13.99
C VAL A 180 -8.54 3.25 -12.68
N ARG A 181 -8.48 2.05 -12.11
CA ARG A 181 -7.74 1.77 -10.88
C ARG A 181 -6.32 1.35 -11.20
N ASN A 182 -5.35 2.18 -10.82
CA ASN A 182 -3.93 1.93 -11.03
C ASN A 182 -3.39 1.04 -9.90
N ILE A 183 -2.88 -0.13 -10.27
CA ILE A 183 -2.31 -1.13 -9.36
C ILE A 183 -0.81 -1.19 -9.58
N LEU A 184 -0.04 -0.75 -8.60
CA LEU A 184 1.42 -0.76 -8.66
C LEU A 184 1.96 -2.08 -8.11
N ILE A 185 2.76 -2.82 -8.88
CA ILE A 185 3.42 -4.04 -8.40
C ILE A 185 4.87 -3.73 -8.06
N ILE A 186 5.29 -4.01 -6.82
CA ILE A 186 6.66 -3.79 -6.33
C ILE A 186 7.22 -5.05 -5.66
N GLY A 187 8.55 -5.12 -5.51
CA GLY A 187 9.24 -6.25 -4.88
C GLY A 187 10.56 -6.59 -5.58
N ILE A 188 11.38 -7.44 -4.95
CA ILE A 188 12.68 -7.82 -5.52
C ILE A 188 12.54 -8.65 -6.81
N THR A 189 13.61 -8.70 -7.61
CA THR A 189 13.70 -9.58 -8.79
C THR A 189 13.57 -11.05 -8.37
N GLY A 190 12.99 -11.88 -9.22
CA GLY A 190 12.84 -13.32 -8.96
C GLY A 190 11.63 -13.73 -8.09
N ASN A 191 10.89 -12.79 -7.50
CA ASN A 191 9.69 -13.10 -6.71
C ASN A 191 8.40 -13.26 -7.53
N GLY A 192 8.49 -13.18 -8.86
CA GLY A 192 7.35 -13.41 -9.75
C GLY A 192 6.42 -12.21 -9.92
N LYS A 193 6.94 -10.96 -9.88
CA LYS A 193 6.16 -9.75 -10.18
C LYS A 193 5.50 -9.78 -11.55
N SER A 194 6.30 -10.00 -12.60
CA SER A 194 5.81 -10.04 -13.99
C SER A 194 4.87 -11.23 -14.23
N ALA A 195 5.14 -12.37 -13.60
CA ALA A 195 4.20 -13.51 -13.62
C ALA A 195 2.87 -13.15 -12.92
N LEU A 196 2.91 -12.44 -11.79
CA LEU A 196 1.71 -11.94 -11.11
C LEU A 196 0.96 -10.92 -11.97
N ALA A 197 1.68 -10.03 -12.66
CA ALA A 197 1.11 -9.04 -13.57
C ALA A 197 0.35 -9.73 -14.71
N ASN A 198 0.96 -10.69 -15.39
CA ASN A 198 0.34 -11.52 -16.41
C ASN A 198 -0.89 -12.28 -15.90
N VAL A 199 -0.80 -12.86 -14.70
CA VAL A 199 -1.94 -13.55 -14.06
C VAL A 199 -3.10 -12.58 -13.82
N LEU A 200 -2.84 -11.35 -13.37
CA LEU A 200 -3.89 -10.35 -13.13
C LEU A 200 -4.55 -9.90 -14.45
N THR A 201 -3.73 -9.61 -15.46
CA THR A 201 -4.20 -9.10 -16.75
C THR A 201 -4.78 -10.18 -17.66
N ASP A 202 -4.56 -11.46 -17.34
CA ASP A 202 -4.89 -12.60 -18.22
C ASP A 202 -4.19 -12.49 -19.58
N THR A 203 -2.91 -12.10 -19.54
CA THR A 203 -2.08 -11.89 -20.74
C THR A 203 -0.68 -12.48 -20.55
N SER A 204 0.12 -12.46 -21.61
CA SER A 204 1.57 -12.70 -21.59
C SER A 204 2.36 -11.43 -21.93
N GLN A 205 1.82 -10.26 -21.54
CA GLN A 205 2.38 -8.95 -21.91
C GLN A 205 3.73 -8.67 -21.22
N PHE A 206 3.93 -9.22 -20.03
CA PHE A 206 5.13 -9.04 -19.23
C PHE A 206 6.06 -10.25 -19.39
N ALA A 207 7.35 -10.03 -19.63
CA ALA A 207 8.29 -11.12 -19.85
C ALA A 207 8.54 -11.92 -18.56
N GLU A 208 8.22 -13.22 -18.56
CA GLU A 208 8.41 -14.15 -17.44
C GLU A 208 9.69 -14.99 -17.60
N ASN A 209 10.89 -14.39 -17.53
CA ASN A 209 12.12 -15.17 -17.62
C ASN A 209 12.64 -15.57 -16.23
N ALA A 210 13.15 -16.81 -16.13
CA ALA A 210 13.80 -17.35 -14.93
C ALA A 210 15.26 -16.87 -14.75
N SER A 211 15.76 -16.00 -15.65
CA SER A 211 17.11 -15.43 -15.56
C SER A 211 17.25 -14.49 -14.37
N SER A 212 18.43 -14.47 -13.77
CA SER A 212 18.82 -13.58 -12.66
C SER A 212 18.86 -12.09 -13.01
N THR A 213 18.46 -11.72 -14.23
CA THR A 213 18.33 -10.34 -14.71
C THR A 213 16.86 -10.05 -15.03
N SER A 214 16.29 -9.05 -14.37
CA SER A 214 15.00 -8.44 -14.65
C SER A 214 14.98 -7.95 -16.10
N VAL A 215 14.13 -8.57 -16.92
CA VAL A 215 13.95 -8.19 -18.34
C VAL A 215 13.26 -6.83 -18.48
N THR A 216 12.51 -6.42 -17.46
CA THR A 216 11.80 -5.13 -17.41
C THR A 216 12.80 -3.98 -17.27
N LYS A 217 12.90 -3.14 -18.30
CA LYS A 217 13.84 -2.00 -18.35
C LYS A 217 13.26 -0.66 -17.89
N ASN A 218 11.94 -0.47 -17.99
CA ASN A 218 11.17 0.72 -17.59
C ASN A 218 9.81 0.28 -16.98
N PHE A 219 9.08 1.17 -16.32
CA PHE A 219 7.69 0.92 -15.92
C PHE A 219 6.83 0.56 -17.14
N GLN A 220 6.03 -0.50 -17.03
CA GLN A 220 5.17 -0.96 -18.11
C GLN A 220 3.72 -1.00 -17.64
N PRO A 221 2.89 -0.02 -18.04
CA PRO A 221 1.46 -0.10 -17.81
C PRO A 221 0.85 -1.17 -18.74
N SER A 222 -0.03 -2.00 -18.19
CA SER A 222 -0.84 -2.92 -18.97
C SER A 222 -1.91 -2.17 -19.77
N ASN A 223 -2.51 -2.87 -20.73
CA ASN A 223 -3.83 -2.47 -21.21
C ASN A 223 -4.84 -2.43 -20.05
N VAL A 224 -5.83 -1.55 -20.16
CA VAL A 224 -6.92 -1.49 -19.19
C VAL A 224 -7.77 -2.74 -19.35
N PHE A 225 -8.05 -3.43 -18.25
CA PHE A 225 -8.93 -4.59 -18.20
C PHE A 225 -10.06 -4.37 -17.19
N GLU A 226 -11.13 -5.15 -17.31
CA GLU A 226 -12.31 -5.02 -16.47
C GLU A 226 -12.55 -6.27 -15.63
N TYR A 227 -12.96 -6.08 -14.37
CA TYR A 227 -13.42 -7.15 -13.50
C TYR A 227 -14.55 -6.63 -12.59
N GLN A 228 -15.68 -7.32 -12.58
CA GLN A 228 -16.89 -6.94 -11.83
C GLN A 228 -17.32 -5.47 -12.04
N GLY A 229 -17.30 -4.99 -13.29
CA GLY A 229 -17.68 -3.61 -13.64
C GLY A 229 -16.63 -2.53 -13.34
N LYS A 230 -15.50 -2.90 -12.74
CA LYS A 230 -14.41 -1.97 -12.39
C LYS A 230 -13.24 -2.11 -13.37
N LYS A 231 -12.69 -0.98 -13.79
CA LYS A 231 -11.53 -0.90 -14.69
C LYS A 231 -10.23 -0.85 -13.91
N TYR A 232 -9.24 -1.61 -14.35
CA TYR A 232 -7.93 -1.75 -13.72
C TYR A 232 -6.80 -1.58 -14.73
N ARG A 233 -5.66 -1.09 -14.25
CA ARG A 233 -4.39 -1.02 -14.98
C ARG A 233 -3.30 -1.54 -14.05
N ILE A 234 -2.54 -2.55 -14.49
CA ILE A 234 -1.35 -2.99 -13.77
C ILE A 234 -0.17 -2.15 -14.22
N ILE A 235 0.62 -1.70 -13.27
CA ILE A 235 1.87 -0.98 -13.50
C ILE A 235 2.98 -1.87 -12.91
N ASP A 236 3.66 -2.61 -13.78
CA ASP A 236 4.79 -3.46 -13.37
C ASP A 236 6.06 -2.60 -13.27
N ASN A 237 6.80 -2.82 -12.19
CA ASN A 237 8.07 -2.16 -11.88
C ASN A 237 9.23 -3.13 -12.11
N ILE A 238 10.39 -2.56 -12.41
CA ILE A 238 11.70 -3.20 -12.32
C ILE A 238 11.91 -3.70 -10.89
N GLY A 239 12.43 -4.92 -10.72
CA GLY A 239 12.79 -5.38 -9.39
C GLY A 239 13.89 -4.53 -8.76
N PHE A 240 13.73 -4.13 -7.50
CA PHE A 240 14.76 -3.40 -6.74
C PHE A 240 16.04 -4.25 -6.46
N GLY A 241 16.19 -5.42 -7.09
CA GLY A 241 17.28 -6.38 -6.85
C GLY A 241 18.35 -6.46 -7.94
N ASP A 242 18.22 -5.71 -9.04
CA ASP A 242 19.19 -5.71 -10.15
C ASP A 242 20.22 -4.57 -10.03
N THR A 243 20.47 -4.10 -8.81
CA THR A 243 21.19 -2.87 -8.49
C THR A 243 22.71 -3.02 -8.46
N ASN A 244 23.29 -3.71 -9.44
CA ASN A 244 24.73 -3.59 -9.65
C ASN A 244 24.97 -2.24 -10.38
N ASN A 245 25.42 -1.22 -9.64
CA ASN A 245 25.74 0.13 -10.11
C ASN A 245 24.57 1.02 -10.58
N ILE A 246 23.45 1.07 -9.85
CA ILE A 246 22.39 2.07 -10.10
C ILE A 246 22.65 3.32 -9.24
N SER A 247 22.73 4.50 -9.87
CA SER A 247 22.95 5.77 -9.16
C SER A 247 21.68 6.26 -8.44
N GLU A 248 21.83 7.14 -7.45
CA GLU A 248 20.68 7.83 -6.81
C GLU A 248 19.78 8.52 -7.85
N LYS A 249 20.39 9.09 -8.89
CA LYS A 249 19.69 9.73 -10.02
C LYS A 249 18.82 8.76 -10.80
N ASP A 250 19.32 7.56 -11.07
CA ASP A 250 18.56 6.54 -11.78
C ASP A 250 17.34 6.09 -10.97
N ILE A 251 17.46 6.02 -9.64
CA ILE A 251 16.33 5.66 -8.76
C ILE A 251 15.28 6.77 -8.75
N LEU A 252 15.71 8.02 -8.60
CA LEU A 252 14.82 9.19 -8.64
C LEU A 252 14.12 9.34 -9.99
N PHE A 253 14.84 9.12 -11.09
CA PHE A 253 14.25 9.09 -12.43
C PHE A 253 13.17 8.01 -12.53
N LYS A 254 13.44 6.79 -12.07
CA LYS A 254 12.46 5.70 -12.04
C LYS A 254 11.25 6.00 -11.17
N VAL A 255 11.43 6.64 -10.03
CA VAL A 255 10.30 7.13 -9.22
C VAL A 255 9.41 8.06 -10.05
N GLY A 256 10.02 8.99 -10.81
CA GLY A 256 9.31 9.85 -11.75
C GLY A 256 8.55 9.05 -12.82
N GLU A 257 9.17 8.02 -13.41
CA GLU A 257 8.52 7.13 -14.38
C GLU A 257 7.34 6.35 -13.77
N GLY A 258 7.46 5.91 -12.52
CA GLY A 258 6.37 5.25 -11.80
C GLY A 258 5.18 6.18 -11.58
N ILE A 259 5.44 7.42 -11.16
CA ILE A 259 4.44 8.47 -11.01
C ILE A 259 3.78 8.82 -12.35
N HIS A 260 4.58 8.93 -13.42
CA HIS A 260 4.10 9.16 -14.79
C HIS A 260 3.27 7.99 -15.32
N SER A 261 3.57 6.75 -14.94
CA SER A 261 2.78 5.58 -15.33
C SER A 261 1.43 5.51 -14.59
N ALA A 262 1.38 6.08 -13.39
CA ALA A 262 0.20 6.18 -12.53
C ALA A 262 -0.34 7.63 -12.49
N LYS A 263 -0.55 8.29 -13.64
CA LYS A 263 -0.92 9.72 -13.73
C LYS A 263 -2.12 10.10 -12.85
N GLU A 264 -3.09 9.20 -12.74
CA GLU A 264 -4.32 9.39 -11.98
C GLU A 264 -4.15 9.13 -10.46
N GLY A 265 -2.97 8.70 -10.02
CA GLY A 265 -2.66 8.25 -8.67
C GLY A 265 -2.61 6.72 -8.55
N ILE A 266 -2.40 6.20 -7.35
CA ILE A 266 -2.28 4.76 -7.04
C ILE A 266 -3.49 4.31 -6.23
N ASN A 267 -4.18 3.25 -6.65
CA ASN A 267 -5.30 2.69 -5.89
C ASN A 267 -4.89 1.52 -5.00
N GLN A 268 -3.85 0.78 -5.38
CA GLN A 268 -3.27 -0.26 -4.55
C GLN A 268 -1.80 -0.46 -4.94
N VAL A 269 -1.00 -0.84 -3.95
CA VAL A 269 0.33 -1.37 -4.14
C VAL A 269 0.32 -2.85 -3.77
N LEU A 270 0.84 -3.72 -4.65
CA LEU A 270 1.06 -5.13 -4.38
C LEU A 270 2.56 -5.36 -4.16
N PHE A 271 2.97 -5.56 -2.91
CA PHE A 271 4.36 -5.88 -2.57
C PHE A 271 4.57 -7.39 -2.64
N VAL A 272 5.29 -7.84 -3.66
CA VAL A 272 5.45 -9.25 -4.01
C VAL A 272 6.69 -9.84 -3.36
N PHE A 273 6.50 -10.91 -2.59
CA PHE A 273 7.58 -11.62 -1.93
C PHE A 273 7.46 -13.14 -2.03
N LYS A 274 8.63 -13.78 -2.15
CA LYS A 274 8.80 -15.24 -2.15
C LYS A 274 9.60 -15.68 -0.92
N GLY A 275 9.29 -16.88 -0.41
CA GLY A 275 9.99 -17.48 0.74
C GLY A 275 9.72 -16.78 2.06
N ARG A 276 10.70 -16.88 2.97
CA ARG A 276 10.74 -16.06 4.18
C ARG A 276 11.06 -14.61 3.80
N PHE A 277 10.56 -13.66 4.58
CA PHE A 277 10.85 -12.24 4.37
C PHE A 277 12.32 -11.96 4.71
N ALA A 278 13.19 -12.07 3.71
CA ALA A 278 14.64 -11.95 3.86
C ALA A 278 15.05 -10.49 4.16
N PRO A 279 16.20 -10.25 4.81
CA PRO A 279 16.66 -8.89 5.13
C PRO A 279 16.70 -7.94 3.92
N GLU A 280 16.98 -8.47 2.72
CA GLU A 280 16.99 -7.72 1.47
C GLU A 280 15.57 -7.25 1.10
N GLN A 281 14.55 -8.08 1.33
CA GLN A 281 13.15 -7.70 1.13
C GLN A 281 12.70 -6.67 2.17
N ILE A 282 13.20 -6.76 3.42
CA ILE A 282 12.96 -5.75 4.46
C ILE A 282 13.58 -4.43 4.04
N ALA A 283 14.83 -4.42 3.58
CA ALA A 283 15.49 -3.21 3.15
C ALA A 283 14.81 -2.56 1.93
N VAL A 284 14.33 -3.36 0.96
CA VAL A 284 13.54 -2.83 -0.18
C VAL A 284 12.17 -2.33 0.26
N PHE A 285 11.51 -3.06 1.15
CA PHE A 285 10.26 -2.60 1.75
C PHE A 285 10.50 -1.31 2.51
N ASN A 286 11.57 -1.17 3.28
CA ASN A 286 11.93 0.02 4.02
C ASN A 286 12.35 1.17 3.09
N LEU A 287 13.04 0.91 1.99
CA LEU A 287 13.31 1.94 0.99
C LEU A 287 11.98 2.47 0.42
N PHE A 288 11.03 1.57 0.13
CA PHE A 288 9.68 1.94 -0.28
C PHE A 288 8.85 2.58 0.86
N LYS A 289 9.04 2.12 2.10
CA LYS A 289 8.38 2.62 3.31
C LYS A 289 8.93 4.01 3.60
N ASP A 290 10.22 4.24 3.76
CA ASP A 290 10.77 5.57 4.03
C ASP A 290 10.48 6.55 2.88
N PHE A 291 10.45 6.06 1.64
CA PHE A 291 9.99 6.84 0.48
C PHE A 291 8.51 7.26 0.57
N VAL A 292 7.63 6.48 1.25
CA VAL A 292 6.17 6.66 1.14
C VAL A 292 5.36 6.48 2.44
N ALA A 293 5.97 6.20 3.58
CA ALA A 293 5.36 5.94 4.88
C ALA A 293 5.15 7.23 5.66
N GLU A 294 5.98 8.25 5.43
CA GLU A 294 5.63 9.62 5.81
C GLU A 294 4.38 10.12 5.07
N ALA A 295 4.05 9.48 3.94
CA ALA A 295 2.87 9.79 3.17
C ALA A 295 1.72 8.78 3.38
N GLY A 296 1.93 7.68 4.08
CA GLY A 296 0.85 6.73 4.43
C GLY A 296 0.42 5.73 3.34
N ILE A 297 1.19 5.51 2.26
CA ILE A 297 0.84 4.49 1.23
C ILE A 297 0.80 3.05 1.77
N THR A 298 1.37 2.79 2.94
CA THR A 298 1.35 1.44 3.53
C THR A 298 -0.09 0.98 3.74
N SER A 299 -1.02 1.92 4.01
CA SER A 299 -2.47 1.69 4.03
C SER A 299 -3.10 1.40 2.66
N PHE A 300 -2.37 1.58 1.55
CA PHE A 300 -2.72 1.17 0.18
C PHE A 300 -1.93 -0.06 -0.27
N THR A 301 -1.07 -0.61 0.60
CA THR A 301 -0.14 -1.69 0.27
C THR A 301 -0.66 -3.02 0.79
N THR A 302 -0.71 -4.02 -0.08
CA THR A 302 -0.97 -5.42 0.26
C THR A 302 0.26 -6.26 -0.02
N LEU A 303 0.65 -7.10 0.94
CA LEU A 303 1.73 -8.04 0.75
C LEU A 303 1.21 -9.26 -0.03
N VAL A 304 1.92 -9.69 -1.07
CA VAL A 304 1.54 -10.83 -1.91
C VAL A 304 2.61 -11.92 -1.82
N ARG A 305 2.27 -13.02 -1.13
CA ARG A 305 3.11 -14.21 -0.97
C ARG A 305 2.93 -15.12 -2.18
N THR A 306 3.92 -15.13 -3.09
CA THR A 306 3.91 -15.91 -4.33
C THR A 306 4.51 -17.30 -4.18
N ASN A 307 4.26 -18.18 -5.16
CA ASN A 307 4.71 -19.57 -5.19
C ASN A 307 4.42 -20.33 -3.89
N PHE A 308 3.25 -20.09 -3.29
CA PHE A 308 2.81 -20.78 -2.08
C PHE A 308 1.86 -21.91 -2.45
N ALA A 309 2.39 -23.13 -2.58
CA ALA A 309 1.63 -24.29 -3.11
C ALA A 309 0.32 -24.55 -2.35
N ASP A 310 0.33 -24.33 -1.04
CA ASP A 310 -0.82 -24.52 -0.14
C ASP A 310 -1.73 -23.29 -0.02
N PHE A 311 -1.70 -22.37 -0.99
CA PHE A 311 -2.49 -21.12 -0.93
C PHE A 311 -4.00 -21.36 -0.78
N ARG A 312 -4.48 -22.56 -1.13
CA ARG A 312 -5.87 -23.00 -0.93
C ARG A 312 -6.20 -23.34 0.52
N SER A 313 -5.21 -23.73 1.32
CA SER A 313 -5.40 -24.11 2.71
C SER A 313 -5.33 -22.88 3.61
N LYS A 314 -6.46 -22.56 4.24
CA LYS A 314 -6.54 -21.45 5.21
C LYS A 314 -5.60 -21.67 6.40
N GLU A 315 -5.56 -22.89 6.89
CA GLU A 315 -4.69 -23.31 8.00
C GLU A 315 -3.23 -23.10 7.64
N LYS A 316 -2.78 -23.55 6.46
CA LYS A 316 -1.39 -23.37 6.01
C LYS A 316 -1.02 -21.90 5.79
N CYS A 317 -1.95 -21.09 5.26
CA CYS A 317 -1.74 -19.65 5.15
C CYS A 317 -1.60 -19.00 6.54
N GLN A 318 -2.37 -19.45 7.53
CA GLN A 318 -2.29 -18.93 8.89
C GLN A 318 -0.98 -19.35 9.58
N GLU A 319 -0.57 -20.61 9.42
CA GLU A 319 0.73 -21.10 9.93
C GLU A 319 1.90 -20.30 9.35
N ASP A 320 1.91 -20.05 8.02
CA ASP A 320 2.95 -19.22 7.39
C ASP A 320 2.93 -17.79 7.92
N LYS A 321 1.73 -17.22 8.09
CA LYS A 321 1.57 -15.89 8.66
C LYS A 321 2.12 -15.84 10.09
N ASP A 322 1.73 -16.75 10.97
CA ASP A 322 2.20 -16.81 12.35
C ASP A 322 3.74 -17.00 12.38
N ALA A 323 4.29 -17.79 11.46
CA ALA A 323 5.73 -17.95 11.31
C ALA A 323 6.44 -16.64 10.86
N LEU A 324 5.78 -15.81 10.04
CA LEU A 324 6.28 -14.47 9.69
C LEU A 324 6.20 -13.49 10.87
N PHE A 325 5.28 -13.69 11.83
CA PHE A 325 5.10 -12.86 13.02
C PHE A 325 5.93 -13.29 14.24
N ASN A 326 6.61 -14.44 14.19
CA ASN A 326 7.38 -14.93 15.33
C ASN A 326 8.48 -13.94 15.78
N GLU A 327 8.63 -13.84 17.10
CA GLU A 327 9.23 -12.73 17.89
C GLU A 327 10.66 -12.29 17.55
N SER A 328 11.38 -13.00 16.67
CA SER A 328 12.77 -12.65 16.32
C SER A 328 12.93 -11.47 15.35
N ASN A 329 11.86 -10.94 14.76
CA ASN A 329 11.95 -9.81 13.82
C ASN A 329 10.81 -8.77 14.00
N LYS A 330 10.99 -7.89 15.00
CA LYS A 330 10.04 -6.81 15.33
C LYS A 330 9.71 -5.91 14.13
N GLU A 331 10.69 -5.65 13.26
CA GLU A 331 10.56 -4.80 12.08
C GLU A 331 9.60 -5.39 11.03
N LEU A 332 9.67 -6.71 10.80
CA LEU A 332 8.73 -7.40 9.91
C LEU A 332 7.28 -7.34 10.46
N GLY A 333 7.12 -7.48 11.77
CA GLY A 333 5.82 -7.30 12.42
C GLY A 333 5.24 -5.91 12.18
N GLU A 334 6.06 -4.86 12.31
CA GLU A 334 5.65 -3.47 12.01
C GLU A 334 5.26 -3.28 10.54
N ILE A 335 6.01 -3.87 9.60
CA ILE A 335 5.70 -3.85 8.17
C ILE A 335 4.34 -4.48 7.89
N ILE A 336 4.12 -5.72 8.31
CA ILE A 336 2.86 -6.44 8.06
C ILE A 336 1.68 -5.72 8.75
N ASN A 337 1.92 -5.16 9.94
CA ASN A 337 0.91 -4.37 10.65
C ASN A 337 0.59 -3.06 9.96
N SER A 338 1.55 -2.44 9.26
CA SER A 338 1.31 -1.22 8.48
C SER A 338 0.51 -1.45 7.19
N CYS A 339 0.50 -2.66 6.64
CA CYS A 339 -0.14 -3.02 5.37
C CYS A 339 -1.57 -3.56 5.50
N ASN A 340 -2.30 -3.62 4.37
CA ASN A 340 -3.62 -4.23 4.15
C ASN A 340 -3.60 -5.78 4.18
N GLY A 341 -2.72 -6.36 4.99
CA GLY A 341 -2.60 -7.81 5.16
C GLY A 341 -1.73 -8.49 4.09
N ILE A 342 -1.84 -9.83 4.07
CA ILE A 342 -1.08 -10.74 3.21
C ILE A 342 -2.05 -11.59 2.38
N ILE A 343 -1.85 -11.63 1.07
CA ILE A 343 -2.54 -12.54 0.15
C ILE A 343 -1.59 -13.64 -0.27
N TYR A 344 -2.07 -14.88 -0.22
CA TYR A 344 -1.35 -16.07 -0.63
C TYR A 344 -1.81 -16.52 -2.02
N VAL A 345 -0.85 -16.70 -2.94
CA VAL A 345 -1.11 -17.14 -4.31
C VAL A 345 -0.05 -18.14 -4.79
N ASP A 346 -0.42 -18.92 -5.81
CA ASP A 346 0.49 -19.78 -6.54
C ASP A 346 0.40 -19.49 -8.04
N ASN A 347 1.42 -18.81 -8.55
CA ASN A 347 1.55 -18.37 -9.94
C ASN A 347 2.71 -19.09 -10.65
N PRO A 348 2.68 -20.44 -10.76
CA PRO A 348 3.76 -21.21 -11.38
C PRO A 348 3.90 -20.87 -12.87
N SER A 349 5.12 -20.92 -13.41
CA SER A 349 5.39 -20.75 -14.84
C SER A 349 4.63 -21.78 -15.70
N LEU A 350 4.23 -21.38 -16.91
CA LEU A 350 3.68 -22.30 -17.90
C LEU A 350 4.84 -22.93 -18.69
N PRO A 351 5.00 -24.26 -18.71
CA PRO A 351 5.99 -24.93 -19.54
C PRO A 351 5.81 -24.57 -21.02
N VAL A 352 6.92 -24.42 -21.75
CA VAL A 352 6.91 -24.29 -23.20
C VAL A 352 7.04 -25.68 -23.81
N ILE A 353 6.17 -25.98 -24.77
CA ILE A 353 6.23 -27.19 -25.60
C ILE A 353 7.06 -26.85 -26.84
N ASP A 354 8.10 -27.62 -27.09
CA ASP A 354 8.93 -27.55 -28.28
C ASP A 354 8.58 -28.72 -29.20
N GLU A 355 7.95 -28.43 -30.34
CA GLU A 355 7.51 -29.47 -31.27
C GLU A 355 8.66 -30.16 -32.03
N GLU A 356 9.88 -29.63 -31.97
CA GLU A 356 11.05 -30.21 -32.64
C GLU A 356 11.92 -30.99 -31.66
N GLU A 357 12.07 -30.50 -30.42
CA GLU A 357 12.94 -31.12 -29.41
C GLU A 357 12.20 -32.10 -28.47
N ASP A 358 10.93 -31.86 -28.14
CA ASP A 358 10.23 -32.68 -27.15
C ASP A 358 9.73 -34.00 -27.76
N SER A 359 9.98 -35.11 -27.07
CA SER A 359 9.34 -36.40 -27.35
C SER A 359 7.82 -36.37 -27.09
N GLU A 360 7.07 -37.30 -27.68
CA GLU A 360 5.60 -37.38 -27.47
C GLU A 360 5.23 -37.46 -25.98
N ASP A 361 5.96 -38.27 -25.20
CA ASP A 361 5.76 -38.42 -23.76
C ASP A 361 6.01 -37.12 -22.99
N GLU A 362 7.08 -36.38 -23.35
CA GLU A 362 7.40 -35.08 -22.75
C GLU A 362 6.34 -34.02 -23.07
N ARG A 363 5.80 -34.01 -24.30
CA ARG A 363 4.70 -33.13 -24.69
C ARG A 363 3.46 -33.42 -23.85
N GLU A 364 3.12 -34.69 -23.65
CA GLU A 364 1.96 -35.07 -22.85
C GLU A 364 2.13 -34.65 -21.37
N GLU A 365 3.32 -34.83 -20.80
CA GLU A 365 3.61 -34.41 -19.43
C GLU A 365 3.56 -32.87 -19.29
N LYS A 366 4.18 -32.14 -20.22
CA LYS A 366 4.13 -30.68 -20.27
C LYS A 366 2.69 -30.18 -20.40
N GLN A 367 1.86 -30.79 -21.25
CA GLN A 367 0.45 -30.42 -21.40
C GLN A 367 -0.35 -30.63 -20.11
N LYS A 368 -0.15 -31.76 -19.42
CA LYS A 368 -0.77 -32.02 -18.10
C LYS A 368 -0.32 -30.98 -17.07
N LYS A 369 0.94 -30.54 -17.12
CA LYS A 369 1.50 -29.52 -16.23
C LYS A 369 0.96 -28.12 -16.53
N ILE A 370 0.83 -27.76 -17.80
CA ILE A 370 0.19 -26.50 -18.26
C ILE A 370 -1.22 -26.41 -17.68
N SER A 371 -2.07 -27.43 -17.90
CA SER A 371 -3.46 -27.44 -17.42
C SER A 371 -3.56 -27.26 -15.89
N ARG A 372 -2.69 -27.93 -15.12
CA ARG A 372 -2.64 -27.76 -13.65
C ARG A 372 -2.20 -26.36 -13.24
N ASN A 373 -1.21 -25.79 -13.94
CA ASN A 373 -0.68 -24.47 -13.64
C ASN A 373 -1.65 -23.35 -14.02
N GLU A 374 -2.36 -23.47 -15.14
CA GLU A 374 -3.44 -22.57 -15.54
C GLU A 374 -4.55 -22.52 -14.49
N LYS A 375 -4.96 -23.69 -13.96
CA LYS A 375 -5.95 -23.76 -12.88
C LYS A 375 -5.49 -22.99 -11.63
N LYS A 376 -4.22 -23.18 -11.22
CA LYS A 376 -3.63 -22.45 -10.09
C LYS A 376 -3.57 -20.93 -10.34
N ARG A 377 -3.15 -20.52 -11.54
CA ARG A 377 -3.12 -19.12 -11.97
C ARG A 377 -4.51 -18.49 -11.95
N LYS A 378 -5.53 -19.18 -12.47
CA LYS A 378 -6.92 -18.71 -12.48
C LYS A 378 -7.47 -18.48 -11.08
N GLU A 379 -7.30 -19.43 -10.17
CA GLU A 379 -7.75 -19.27 -8.78
C GLU A 379 -6.98 -18.16 -8.05
N SER A 380 -5.68 -18.03 -8.31
CA SER A 380 -4.86 -16.92 -7.78
C SER A 380 -5.34 -15.57 -8.31
N ARG A 381 -5.67 -15.48 -9.60
CA ARG A 381 -6.23 -14.30 -10.25
C ARG A 381 -7.55 -13.89 -9.59
N GLU A 382 -8.49 -14.81 -9.47
CA GLU A 382 -9.78 -14.55 -8.83
C GLU A 382 -9.60 -14.04 -7.40
N ARG A 383 -8.71 -14.66 -6.62
CA ARG A 383 -8.41 -14.22 -5.24
C ARG A 383 -7.91 -12.77 -5.20
N LEU A 384 -6.94 -12.42 -6.05
CA LEU A 384 -6.37 -11.08 -6.09
C LEU A 384 -7.39 -10.05 -6.60
N LEU A 385 -8.12 -10.34 -7.66
CA LEU A 385 -9.08 -9.39 -8.23
C LEU A 385 -10.23 -9.09 -7.27
N ASN A 386 -10.72 -10.10 -6.53
CA ASN A 386 -11.72 -9.88 -5.50
C ASN A 386 -11.19 -8.98 -4.37
N HIS A 387 -9.93 -9.15 -3.95
CA HIS A 387 -9.28 -8.24 -3.01
C HIS A 387 -9.18 -6.80 -3.57
N LEU A 388 -8.81 -6.64 -4.84
CA LEU A 388 -8.72 -5.33 -5.49
C LEU A 388 -10.10 -4.66 -5.65
N VAL A 389 -11.17 -5.41 -5.87
CA VAL A 389 -12.54 -4.88 -5.87
C VAL A 389 -12.87 -4.23 -4.53
N GLU A 390 -12.38 -4.78 -3.43
CA GLU A 390 -12.68 -4.32 -2.08
C GLU A 390 -11.76 -3.14 -1.68
N ASN A 391 -10.48 -3.17 -2.04
CA ASN A 391 -9.48 -2.22 -1.55
C ASN A 391 -9.23 -1.01 -2.48
N CYS A 392 -9.57 -1.08 -3.76
CA CYS A 392 -9.32 0.02 -4.72
C CYS A 392 -10.48 1.04 -4.81
N SER A 393 -11.07 1.41 -3.66
CA SER A 393 -12.10 2.47 -3.62
C SER A 393 -11.53 3.87 -3.45
N GLU A 394 -10.26 3.95 -3.09
CA GLU A 394 -9.54 5.18 -2.84
C GLU A 394 -8.38 5.27 -3.82
N VAL A 395 -7.97 6.49 -4.14
CA VAL A 395 -6.78 6.76 -4.93
C VAL A 395 -5.85 7.64 -4.09
N TYR A 396 -4.63 7.18 -3.93
CA TYR A 396 -3.53 7.90 -3.33
C TYR A 396 -2.85 8.77 -4.39
N LYS A 397 -2.65 10.05 -4.11
CA LYS A 397 -1.93 10.96 -5.00
C LYS A 397 -1.21 12.05 -4.19
N LEU A 398 0.06 12.29 -4.46
CA LEU A 398 0.79 13.46 -3.91
C LEU A 398 0.23 14.77 -4.50
N LYS A 399 0.32 15.92 -3.83
CA LYS A 399 -0.27 17.17 -4.36
C LYS A 399 0.45 17.66 -5.63
N LYS A 400 1.76 17.44 -5.70
CA LYS A 400 2.67 17.76 -6.80
C LYS A 400 2.86 16.58 -7.74
N TRP A 401 2.06 15.52 -7.58
CA TRP A 401 2.06 14.37 -8.48
C TRP A 401 1.92 14.81 -9.94
N ASP A 402 0.97 15.71 -10.24
CA ASP A 402 0.76 16.22 -11.59
C ASP A 402 1.94 17.06 -12.10
N SER A 403 2.68 17.74 -11.20
CA SER A 403 3.91 18.44 -11.56
C SER A 403 5.00 17.45 -11.99
N ILE A 404 5.18 16.35 -11.25
CA ILE A 404 6.12 15.28 -11.61
C ILE A 404 5.71 14.61 -12.92
N VAL A 405 4.41 14.31 -13.08
CA VAL A 405 3.86 13.77 -14.34
C VAL A 405 4.22 14.67 -15.51
N SER A 406 4.03 15.99 -15.40
CA SER A 406 4.33 16.93 -16.47
C SER A 406 5.81 16.92 -16.88
N VAL A 407 6.72 16.95 -15.90
CA VAL A 407 8.18 16.95 -16.15
C VAL A 407 8.60 15.70 -16.93
N VAL A 408 8.10 14.53 -16.52
CA VAL A 408 8.43 13.25 -17.16
C VAL A 408 7.74 13.11 -18.52
N ASP A 409 6.52 13.64 -18.67
CA ASP A 409 5.77 13.62 -19.93
C ASP A 409 6.48 14.45 -21.02
N ASP A 410 7.02 15.61 -20.66
CA ASP A 410 7.79 16.46 -21.57
C ASP A 410 9.07 15.78 -22.06
N TYR A 411 9.77 15.06 -21.17
CA TYR A 411 10.93 14.23 -21.54
C TYR A 411 10.57 13.16 -22.55
N TYR A 412 9.48 12.41 -22.31
CA TYR A 412 9.06 11.34 -23.21
C TYR A 412 8.60 11.87 -24.57
N LYS A 413 7.89 13.01 -24.60
CA LYS A 413 7.52 13.69 -25.85
C LYS A 413 8.73 14.14 -26.66
N GLU A 414 9.77 14.65 -26.00
CA GLU A 414 11.01 15.04 -26.67
C GLU A 414 11.75 13.81 -27.24
N LYS A 415 11.89 12.76 -26.41
CA LYS A 415 12.51 11.51 -26.82
C LYS A 415 11.82 10.88 -28.02
N GLU A 416 10.48 10.79 -27.99
CA GLU A 416 9.68 10.22 -29.09
C GLU A 416 9.84 11.02 -30.40
N LYS A 417 9.92 12.36 -30.32
CA LYS A 417 10.16 13.22 -31.49
C LYS A 417 11.51 12.94 -32.15
N ILE A 418 12.56 12.71 -31.37
CA ILE A 418 13.89 12.38 -31.87
C ILE A 418 13.92 10.95 -32.41
N GLU A 419 13.27 10.00 -31.73
CA GLU A 419 13.18 8.61 -32.20
C GLU A 419 12.43 8.48 -33.52
N LYS A 420 11.47 9.38 -33.80
CA LYS A 420 10.74 9.45 -35.08
C LYS A 420 11.41 10.33 -36.13
N SER A 421 12.49 11.04 -35.79
CA SER A 421 13.22 11.85 -36.78
C SER A 421 14.10 10.95 -37.65
N ASP A 422 14.18 11.29 -38.94
CA ASP A 422 15.10 10.66 -39.91
C ASP A 422 16.39 11.50 -40.06
N SER A 423 16.83 12.18 -38.99
CA SER A 423 18.02 13.03 -39.02
C SER A 423 19.31 12.20 -38.93
N SER A 424 20.36 12.64 -39.63
CA SER A 424 21.71 12.08 -39.47
C SER A 424 22.33 12.38 -38.09
N SER A 425 21.77 13.34 -37.35
CA SER A 425 22.17 13.74 -35.98
C SER A 425 21.42 12.97 -34.87
N LYS A 426 20.49 12.08 -35.21
CA LYS A 426 19.63 11.35 -34.25
C LYS A 426 20.38 10.70 -33.09
N GLY A 427 21.52 10.08 -33.37
CA GLY A 427 22.34 9.44 -32.34
C GLY A 427 22.96 10.41 -31.33
N GLU A 428 23.29 11.63 -31.75
CA GLU A 428 23.80 12.69 -30.87
C GLU A 428 22.67 13.35 -30.08
N GLU A 429 21.52 13.55 -30.70
CA GLU A 429 20.30 14.08 -30.07
C GLU A 429 19.79 13.14 -28.97
N LEU A 430 19.78 11.83 -29.22
CA LEU A 430 19.45 10.82 -28.20
C LEU A 430 20.42 10.85 -27.03
N LYS A 431 21.72 11.01 -27.27
CA LYS A 431 22.72 11.15 -26.19
C LYS A 431 22.50 12.43 -25.36
N LYS A 432 22.04 13.52 -25.99
CA LYS A 432 21.71 14.77 -25.28
C LYS A 432 20.46 14.60 -24.41
N VAL A 433 19.42 13.96 -24.93
CA VAL A 433 18.20 13.65 -24.17
C VAL A 433 18.49 12.68 -23.04
N GLU A 434 19.38 11.70 -23.24
CA GLU A 434 19.74 10.77 -22.17
C GLU A 434 20.45 11.46 -20.99
N LYS A 435 21.26 12.50 -21.25
CA LYS A 435 21.85 13.34 -20.18
C LYS A 435 20.80 14.15 -19.40
N ARG A 436 19.61 14.35 -19.95
CA ARG A 436 18.50 15.05 -19.31
C ARG A 436 17.84 14.24 -18.19
N LYS A 437 18.06 12.91 -18.15
CA LYS A 437 17.58 12.03 -17.07
C LYS A 437 18.04 12.50 -15.68
N GLU A 438 19.29 12.95 -15.58
CA GLU A 438 19.84 13.44 -14.31
C GLU A 438 19.17 14.74 -13.84
N GLN A 439 18.79 15.61 -14.78
CA GLN A 439 18.06 16.86 -14.51
C GLN A 439 16.62 16.57 -14.04
N ILE A 440 15.95 15.64 -14.72
CA ILE A 440 14.60 15.19 -14.33
C ILE A 440 14.64 14.58 -12.92
N ALA A 441 15.67 13.78 -12.63
CA ALA A 441 15.86 13.21 -11.29
C ALA A 441 16.03 14.31 -10.21
N ASP A 442 16.75 15.40 -10.50
CA ASP A 442 16.82 16.57 -9.61
C ASP A 442 15.45 17.22 -9.39
N GLU A 443 14.71 17.45 -10.47
CA GLU A 443 13.39 18.09 -10.42
C GLU A 443 12.38 17.24 -9.65
N VAL A 444 12.39 15.92 -9.87
CA VAL A 444 11.58 14.95 -9.12
C VAL A 444 11.93 15.01 -7.63
N ASN A 445 13.22 14.95 -7.29
CA ASN A 445 13.66 15.01 -5.89
C ASN A 445 13.26 16.33 -5.20
N ALA A 446 13.50 17.46 -5.87
CA ALA A 446 13.12 18.78 -5.36
C ALA A 446 11.62 18.89 -5.16
N THR A 447 10.82 18.33 -6.07
CA THR A 447 9.36 18.34 -5.98
C THR A 447 8.86 17.46 -4.83
N LEU A 448 9.42 16.27 -4.67
CA LEU A 448 9.08 15.35 -3.57
C LEU A 448 9.46 15.93 -2.20
N ALA A 449 10.63 16.58 -2.10
CA ALA A 449 11.09 17.20 -0.85
C ALA A 449 10.19 18.33 -0.32
N LEU A 450 9.26 18.84 -1.15
CA LEU A 450 8.22 19.79 -0.71
C LEU A 450 7.06 19.10 0.02
N GLU A 451 6.87 17.80 -0.17
CA GLU A 451 5.68 17.05 0.28
C GLU A 451 5.96 15.99 1.33
N ILE A 452 7.07 15.28 1.15
CA ILE A 452 7.60 14.30 2.08
C ILE A 452 8.84 14.90 2.73
N SER A 453 9.26 14.40 3.90
CA SER A 453 10.57 14.82 4.41
C SER A 453 11.65 14.54 3.40
N PRO A 454 12.69 15.39 3.37
CA PRO A 454 13.84 15.13 2.52
C PRO A 454 14.22 13.69 2.77
N LEU A 455 14.18 12.88 1.70
CA LEU A 455 14.54 11.47 1.73
C LEU A 455 15.66 11.33 2.77
N PRO A 456 15.50 10.51 3.83
CA PRO A 456 16.65 10.08 4.58
C PRO A 456 17.66 9.75 3.50
N LYS A 457 18.83 10.43 3.54
CA LYS A 457 19.81 10.34 2.47
C LYS A 457 19.87 8.89 2.04
N PHE A 458 20.17 8.59 0.78
CA PHE A 458 20.43 7.23 0.34
C PHE A 458 21.59 6.52 1.14
N THR A 459 21.90 6.89 2.39
CA THR A 459 22.61 6.14 3.44
C THR A 459 22.23 4.66 3.51
N ALA A 460 21.03 4.24 3.10
CA ALA A 460 20.73 2.80 2.94
C ALA A 460 21.58 2.14 1.82
N GLN A 461 21.97 2.84 0.75
CA GLN A 461 22.99 2.35 -0.20
C GLN A 461 24.38 2.22 0.44
N ILE A 462 24.67 2.97 1.49
CA ILE A 462 25.92 2.85 2.26
C ILE A 462 25.86 1.64 3.19
N GLU A 463 24.70 1.33 3.80
CA GLU A 463 24.51 0.13 4.61
C GLU A 463 24.42 -1.16 3.78
N MET A 464 23.76 -1.15 2.62
CA MET A 464 23.78 -2.29 1.68
C MET A 464 25.19 -2.59 1.15
N LYS A 465 26.06 -1.58 1.00
CA LYS A 465 27.49 -1.79 0.68
C LYS A 465 28.29 -2.36 1.85
N ASN A 466 27.84 -2.16 3.09
CA ASN A 466 28.52 -2.61 4.31
C ASN A 466 28.00 -3.97 4.83
N LEU A 467 26.85 -4.44 4.36
CA LEU A 467 26.41 -5.83 4.53
C LEU A 467 27.29 -6.72 3.63
N ASN A 468 28.42 -7.17 4.17
CA ASN A 468 29.25 -8.26 3.62
C ASN A 468 28.46 -9.57 3.55
N ILE A 469 27.53 -9.70 2.60
CA ILE A 469 26.75 -10.93 2.40
C ILE A 469 26.60 -11.16 0.90
N TRP A 470 27.73 -11.47 0.24
CA TRP A 470 27.76 -11.91 -1.16
C TRP A 470 28.61 -13.18 -1.24
N PRO A 471 28.02 -14.38 -1.46
CA PRO A 471 28.82 -15.58 -1.60
C PRO A 471 29.12 -15.83 -3.08
N PHE A 472 29.81 -14.91 -3.76
CA PHE A 472 30.47 -15.21 -5.05
C PHE A 472 31.74 -14.37 -5.20
N ASN A 473 32.64 -14.53 -4.23
CA ASN A 473 34.07 -14.36 -4.43
C ASN A 473 34.78 -15.57 -3.81
N LYS A 474 34.68 -16.72 -4.47
CA LYS A 474 35.76 -17.70 -4.47
C LYS A 474 36.05 -18.04 -5.93
N LYS A 475 37.33 -17.88 -6.25
CA LYS A 475 37.97 -18.09 -7.56
C LYS A 475 37.55 -19.39 -8.23
#